data_AF-A0A1N7IR88-F1
#
_entry.id   AF-A0A1N7IR88-F1
#
_cell.length_a   1.000
_cell.length_b   1.000
_cell.length_c   1.000
_cell.angle_alpha   90.00
_cell.angle_beta   90.00
_cell.angle_gamma   90.00
#
_symmetry.space_group_name_H-M   'P 1'
#
loop_
_entity.id
_entity.type
_entity.pdbx_description
1 polymer ?
#
loop_
_entity_poly.entity_id
_entity_poly.type
_entity_poly.pdbx_seq_one_letter_code
_entity_poly.pdbx_strand_id
1 'polypeptide(L)'
;MANPFSKGWKYLMQSFDSKIDENADPKVQIEQAANAAKEQHNEITRQAAEIIGSKKQLEMTINRKREKQQELQDKTRTALQMADKSAAEGDSTKAQQFNTTAETLAAQLVTVEQELQDLSTQYSAAEQAAAQAEQQQKQSEARLQEQMNEVNRLRSQVDQAKMQEHTAQTMDTIGQFREDDSVPTLDGVRDKIERRYATALGQQELAESGVDGVMAEIESGQTDVATNSKLAEIRASMDAEKAGELTAGTGENEDVDTDATLGNAAGAEANAADQSAQPEDGEPSEESLDRFDGESPQS
;
A
#
# COMPACT_ATOMS: atom_id res chain seq x y z
N MET A 1 -6.54 -41.85 15.73
CA MET A 1 -6.37 -42.42 14.37
C MET A 1 -6.49 -41.28 13.38
N ALA A 2 -5.50 -41.08 12.51
CA ALA A 2 -5.42 -39.91 11.61
C ALA A 2 -6.28 -40.12 10.36
N ASN A 3 -7.23 -39.22 10.11
CA ASN A 3 -8.13 -39.29 8.96
C ASN A 3 -7.37 -39.00 7.64
N PRO A 4 -7.37 -39.93 6.67
CA PRO A 4 -6.67 -39.76 5.40
C PRO A 4 -7.38 -38.82 4.40
N PHE A 5 -8.64 -38.44 4.65
CA PHE A 5 -9.43 -37.60 3.72
C PHE A 5 -9.14 -36.09 3.80
N SER A 6 -8.71 -35.56 4.95
CA SER A 6 -8.42 -34.11 5.09
C SER A 6 -7.06 -33.70 4.52
N LYS A 7 -6.17 -34.68 4.28
CA LYS A 7 -4.87 -34.44 3.66
C LYS A 7 -4.98 -34.28 2.15
N GLY A 8 -5.86 -35.02 1.48
CA GLY A 8 -6.10 -34.90 0.04
C GLY A 8 -6.67 -33.54 -0.38
N TRP A 9 -7.59 -32.97 0.40
CA TRP A 9 -8.18 -31.64 0.10
C TRP A 9 -7.18 -30.50 0.30
N LYS A 10 -6.26 -30.65 1.26
CA LYS A 10 -5.20 -29.67 1.53
C LYS A 10 -4.15 -29.64 0.40
N TYR A 11 -3.78 -30.79 -0.16
CA TYR A 11 -2.90 -30.84 -1.34
C TYR A 11 -3.61 -30.44 -2.65
N LEU A 12 -4.93 -30.66 -2.77
CA LEU A 12 -5.69 -30.19 -3.92
C LEU A 12 -5.88 -28.67 -3.91
N MET A 13 -6.14 -28.05 -2.75
CA MET A 13 -6.11 -26.59 -2.60
C MET A 13 -4.70 -26.04 -2.85
N GLN A 14 -3.66 -26.62 -2.24
CA GLN A 14 -2.30 -26.11 -2.37
C GLN A 14 -1.73 -26.25 -3.79
N SER A 15 -2.15 -27.25 -4.57
CA SER A 15 -1.76 -27.39 -5.99
C SER A 15 -2.57 -26.53 -6.96
N PHE A 16 -3.75 -26.03 -6.55
CA PHE A 16 -4.49 -24.99 -7.27
C PHE A 16 -4.04 -23.57 -6.90
N ASP A 17 -3.66 -23.35 -5.64
CA ASP A 17 -3.24 -22.06 -5.07
C ASP A 17 -1.83 -21.66 -5.55
N SER A 18 -0.86 -22.59 -5.56
CA SER A 18 0.52 -22.30 -6.00
C SER A 18 0.72 -22.16 -7.52
N LYS A 19 -0.30 -22.37 -8.36
CA LYS A 19 -0.19 -22.19 -9.83
C LYS A 19 -1.08 -21.10 -10.40
N ILE A 20 -1.90 -20.44 -9.58
CA ILE A 20 -2.72 -19.30 -10.00
C ILE A 20 -2.10 -17.97 -9.55
N ASP A 21 -1.30 -17.96 -8.48
CA ASP A 21 -0.94 -16.71 -7.80
C ASP A 21 0.43 -16.10 -8.17
N GLU A 22 1.29 -16.78 -8.93
CA GLU A 22 2.64 -16.26 -9.23
C GLU A 22 2.81 -15.61 -10.63
N ASN A 23 1.76 -15.64 -11.45
CA ASN A 23 1.74 -14.95 -12.75
C ASN A 23 0.31 -14.56 -13.13
N ALA A 24 -0.34 -13.74 -12.29
CA ALA A 24 -1.66 -13.20 -12.61
C ALA A 24 -1.62 -12.56 -14.00
N ASP A 25 -2.47 -13.05 -14.91
CA ASP A 25 -2.58 -12.54 -16.28
C ASP A 25 -2.55 -11.01 -16.26
N PRO A 26 -1.65 -10.34 -17.00
CA PRO A 26 -1.53 -8.89 -16.98
C PRO A 26 -2.87 -8.18 -17.26
N LYS A 27 -3.81 -8.83 -17.96
CA LYS A 27 -5.19 -8.31 -18.10
C LYS A 27 -5.93 -8.17 -16.77
N VAL A 28 -5.82 -9.16 -15.89
CA VAL A 28 -6.48 -9.17 -14.58
C VAL A 28 -5.91 -8.07 -13.70
N GLN A 29 -4.58 -7.90 -13.68
CA GLN A 29 -3.94 -6.83 -12.92
C GLN A 29 -4.37 -5.44 -13.41
N ILE A 30 -4.43 -5.23 -14.73
CA ILE A 30 -4.91 -3.98 -15.32
C ILE A 30 -6.37 -3.70 -14.93
N GLU A 31 -7.22 -4.74 -14.90
CA GLU A 31 -8.61 -4.60 -14.47
C GLU A 31 -8.76 -4.30 -12.97
N GLN A 32 -7.97 -4.96 -12.12
CA GLN A 32 -7.91 -4.65 -10.69
C GLN A 32 -7.48 -3.20 -10.46
N ALA A 33 -6.45 -2.74 -11.15
CA ALA A 33 -5.99 -1.35 -11.09
C ALA A 33 -7.09 -0.36 -11.55
N ALA A 34 -7.79 -0.68 -12.63
CA ALA A 34 -8.92 0.13 -13.10
C ALA A 34 -10.07 0.19 -12.08
N ASN A 35 -10.39 -0.92 -11.43
CA ASN A 35 -11.44 -0.96 -10.41
C ASN A 35 -11.02 -0.20 -9.14
N ALA A 36 -9.76 -0.33 -8.70
CA ALA A 36 -9.23 0.42 -7.58
C ALA A 36 -9.26 1.95 -7.83
N ALA A 37 -8.88 2.38 -9.05
CA ALA A 37 -8.96 3.77 -9.46
C ALA A 37 -10.40 4.33 -9.40
N LYS A 38 -11.38 3.56 -9.89
CA LYS A 38 -12.79 3.94 -9.81
C LYS A 38 -13.28 4.03 -8.38
N GLU A 39 -12.91 3.06 -7.54
CA GLU A 39 -13.32 3.04 -6.14
C GLU A 39 -12.79 4.26 -5.40
N GLN A 40 -11.50 4.59 -5.59
CA GLN A 40 -10.91 5.80 -5.02
C GLN A 40 -11.65 7.07 -5.46
N HIS A 41 -12.00 7.18 -6.74
CA HIS A 41 -12.78 8.32 -7.24
C HIS A 41 -14.19 8.38 -6.61
N ASN A 42 -14.85 7.23 -6.47
CA ASN A 42 -16.17 7.15 -5.85
C ASN A 42 -16.12 7.57 -4.38
N GLU A 43 -15.08 7.16 -3.65
CA GLU A 43 -14.85 7.57 -2.25
C GLU A 43 -14.68 9.09 -2.13
N ILE A 44 -13.81 9.69 -2.96
CA ILE A 44 -13.60 11.15 -2.98
C ILE A 44 -14.91 11.88 -3.32
N THR A 45 -15.64 11.38 -4.30
CA THR A 45 -16.93 11.96 -4.72
C THR A 45 -17.97 11.89 -3.60
N ARG A 46 -18.04 10.78 -2.87
CA ARG A 46 -18.95 10.61 -1.73
C ARG A 46 -18.60 11.57 -0.59
N GLN A 47 -17.32 11.68 -0.23
CA GLN A 47 -16.85 12.62 0.79
C GLN A 47 -17.17 14.06 0.39
N ALA A 48 -16.94 14.43 -0.87
CA ALA A 48 -17.29 15.74 -1.37
C ALA A 48 -18.81 16.00 -1.28
N ALA A 49 -19.64 15.02 -1.65
CA ALA A 49 -21.10 15.14 -1.54
C ALA A 49 -21.58 15.34 -0.10
N GLU A 50 -20.97 14.66 0.88
CA GLU A 50 -21.27 14.84 2.30
C GLU A 50 -20.93 16.26 2.78
N ILE A 51 -19.74 16.76 2.43
CA ILE A 51 -19.29 18.12 2.79
C ILE A 51 -20.20 19.18 2.15
N ILE A 52 -20.45 19.07 0.83
CA ILE A 52 -21.31 20.00 0.10
C ILE A 52 -22.75 19.94 0.64
N GLY A 53 -23.23 18.74 0.96
CA GLY A 53 -24.54 18.53 1.58
C GLY A 53 -24.67 19.24 2.94
N SER A 54 -23.64 19.15 3.78
CA SER A 54 -23.61 19.85 5.08
C SER A 54 -23.67 21.37 4.91
N LYS A 55 -22.94 21.95 3.94
CA LYS A 55 -23.03 23.37 3.57
C LYS A 55 -24.46 23.75 3.19
N LYS A 56 -25.11 22.95 2.34
CA LYS A 56 -26.50 23.20 1.90
C LYS A 56 -27.49 23.13 3.06
N GLN A 57 -27.28 22.24 4.02
CA GLN A 57 -28.09 22.18 5.23
C GLN A 57 -27.93 23.46 6.09
N LEU A 58 -26.73 24.01 6.20
CA LEU A 58 -26.49 25.30 6.86
C LEU A 58 -27.21 26.43 6.14
N GLU A 59 -27.14 26.50 4.80
CA GLU A 59 -27.87 27.52 4.01
C GLU A 59 -29.37 27.51 4.31
N MET A 60 -29.99 26.32 4.29
CA MET A 60 -31.42 26.18 4.62
C MET A 60 -31.74 26.60 6.06
N THR A 61 -30.87 26.27 7.00
CA THR A 61 -31.06 26.62 8.42
C THR A 61 -30.95 28.12 8.63
N ILE A 62 -29.95 28.76 8.00
CA ILE A 62 -29.78 30.22 8.00
C ILE A 62 -31.03 30.90 7.44
N ASN A 63 -31.54 30.44 6.29
CA ASN A 63 -32.73 31.05 5.68
C ASN A 63 -33.95 30.96 6.60
N ARG A 64 -34.19 29.81 7.22
CA ARG A 64 -35.27 29.65 8.21
C ARG A 64 -35.10 30.57 9.42
N LYS A 65 -33.86 30.78 9.89
CA LYS A 65 -33.58 31.69 11.02
C LYS A 65 -33.75 33.15 10.62
N ARG A 66 -33.40 33.55 9.39
CA ARG A 66 -33.68 34.89 8.85
C ARG A 66 -35.18 35.17 8.75
N GLU A 67 -35.97 34.21 8.29
CA GLU A 67 -37.44 34.33 8.30
C GLU A 67 -37.97 34.53 9.73
N LYS A 68 -37.42 33.77 10.71
CA LYS A 68 -37.82 33.92 12.11
C LYS A 68 -37.42 35.28 12.70
N GLN A 69 -36.24 35.77 12.36
CA GLN A 69 -35.75 37.10 12.74
C GLN A 69 -36.73 38.16 12.25
N GLN A 70 -37.10 38.12 10.97
CA GLN A 70 -38.05 39.07 10.38
C GLN A 70 -39.43 39.00 11.06
N GLU A 71 -39.96 37.81 11.31
CA GLU A 71 -41.22 37.62 12.03
C GLU A 71 -41.19 38.25 13.43
N LEU A 72 -40.09 38.04 14.18
CA LEU A 72 -39.93 38.62 15.51
C LEU A 72 -39.78 40.15 15.46
N GLN A 73 -39.06 40.69 14.49
CA GLN A 73 -38.94 42.13 14.26
C GLN A 73 -40.31 42.77 13.99
N ASP A 74 -41.11 42.19 13.10
CA ASP A 74 -42.44 42.71 12.75
C ASP A 74 -43.40 42.65 13.94
N LYS A 75 -43.40 41.54 14.70
CA LYS A 75 -44.21 41.42 15.93
C LYS A 75 -43.77 42.41 17.00
N THR A 76 -42.47 42.61 17.19
CA THR A 76 -41.92 43.58 18.17
C THR A 76 -42.36 44.99 17.80
N ARG A 77 -42.21 45.38 16.53
CA ARG A 77 -42.66 46.69 16.03
C ARG A 77 -44.17 46.88 16.24
N THR A 78 -44.96 45.85 15.94
CA THR A 78 -46.42 45.90 16.14
C THR A 78 -46.80 46.05 17.62
N ALA A 79 -46.13 45.32 18.52
CA ALA A 79 -46.36 45.43 19.96
C ALA A 79 -46.05 46.84 20.48
N LEU A 80 -44.94 47.44 20.04
CA LEU A 80 -44.58 48.83 20.38
C LEU A 80 -45.62 49.84 19.85
N GLN A 81 -46.05 49.70 18.60
CA GLN A 81 -47.12 50.55 18.03
C GLN A 81 -48.41 50.46 18.84
N MET A 82 -48.77 49.27 19.30
CA MET A 82 -49.95 49.05 20.15
C MET A 82 -49.77 49.63 21.57
N ALA A 83 -48.55 49.59 22.11
CA ALA A 83 -48.21 50.23 23.37
C ALA A 83 -48.36 51.75 23.28
N ASP A 84 -47.77 52.36 22.25
CA ASP A 84 -47.82 53.80 21.98
C ASP A 84 -49.26 54.29 21.78
N LYS A 85 -50.06 53.54 21.00
CA LYS A 85 -51.48 53.84 20.81
C LYS A 85 -52.26 53.79 22.13
N SER A 86 -52.05 52.75 22.94
CA SER A 86 -52.73 52.60 24.23
C SER A 86 -52.33 53.71 25.21
N ALA A 87 -51.06 54.13 25.20
CA ALA A 87 -50.57 55.24 25.99
C ALA A 87 -51.21 56.58 25.56
N ALA A 88 -51.32 56.83 24.24
CA ALA A 88 -51.98 58.01 23.70
C ALA A 88 -53.49 58.06 24.02
N GLU A 89 -54.14 56.90 24.13
CA GLU A 89 -55.54 56.75 24.54
C GLU A 89 -55.73 56.86 26.08
N GLY A 90 -54.64 56.96 26.85
CA GLY A 90 -54.66 57.09 28.32
C GLY A 90 -54.76 55.76 29.10
N ASP A 91 -54.72 54.61 28.41
CA ASP A 91 -54.76 53.28 29.02
C ASP A 91 -53.34 52.81 29.40
N SER A 92 -52.85 53.31 30.52
CA SER A 92 -51.49 53.01 31.01
C SER A 92 -51.25 51.53 31.30
N THR A 93 -52.26 50.79 31.75
CA THR A 93 -52.12 49.36 32.09
C THR A 93 -51.89 48.55 30.81
N LYS A 94 -52.67 48.83 29.77
CA LYS A 94 -52.56 48.14 28.49
C LYS A 94 -51.27 48.50 27.74
N ALA A 95 -50.84 49.76 27.83
CA ALA A 95 -49.54 50.19 27.31
C ALA A 95 -48.37 49.40 27.95
N GLN A 96 -48.39 49.23 29.28
CA GLN A 96 -47.37 48.44 29.98
C GLN A 96 -47.36 46.96 29.58
N GLN A 97 -48.54 46.35 29.35
CA GLN A 97 -48.63 44.97 28.88
C GLN A 97 -48.02 44.77 27.49
N PHE A 98 -48.29 45.69 26.56
CA PHE A 98 -47.69 45.63 25.23
C PHE A 98 -46.18 45.90 25.25
N ASN A 99 -45.71 46.83 26.10
CA ASN A 99 -44.26 47.03 26.29
C ASN A 99 -43.57 45.78 26.81
N THR A 100 -44.11 45.11 27.83
CA THR A 100 -43.57 43.84 28.35
C THR A 100 -43.54 42.76 27.26
N THR A 101 -44.56 42.73 26.40
CA THR A 101 -44.63 41.81 25.26
C THR A 101 -43.53 42.12 24.24
N ALA A 102 -43.34 43.41 23.91
CA ALA A 102 -42.29 43.86 23.00
C ALA A 102 -40.89 43.53 23.55
N GLU A 103 -40.65 43.73 24.85
CA GLU A 103 -39.39 43.37 25.51
C GLU A 103 -39.09 41.86 25.40
N THR A 104 -40.11 41.01 25.61
CA THR A 104 -39.95 39.55 25.48
C THR A 104 -39.64 39.15 24.04
N LEU A 105 -40.33 39.75 23.04
CA LEU A 105 -40.07 39.49 21.63
C LEU A 105 -38.69 40.00 21.19
N ALA A 106 -38.26 41.15 21.70
CA ALA A 106 -36.93 41.69 21.46
C ALA A 106 -35.83 40.80 22.05
N ALA A 107 -36.03 40.24 23.24
CA ALA A 107 -35.10 39.28 23.83
C ALA A 107 -34.98 38.01 22.95
N GLN A 108 -36.09 37.49 22.44
CA GLN A 108 -36.06 36.35 21.50
C GLN A 108 -35.37 36.71 20.17
N LEU A 109 -35.59 37.93 19.68
CA LEU A 109 -34.94 38.42 18.46
C LEU A 109 -33.42 38.43 18.61
N VAL A 110 -32.91 38.96 19.72
CA VAL A 110 -31.45 38.98 20.01
C VAL A 110 -30.87 37.57 20.02
N THR A 111 -31.58 36.59 20.60
CA THR A 111 -31.14 35.18 20.57
C THR A 111 -31.04 34.65 19.14
N VAL A 112 -32.03 34.90 18.29
CA VAL A 112 -32.01 34.47 16.87
C VAL A 112 -30.89 35.17 16.09
N GLU A 113 -30.61 36.43 16.39
CA GLU A 113 -29.53 37.20 15.77
C GLU A 113 -28.13 36.66 16.13
N GLN A 114 -27.94 36.27 17.40
CA GLN A 114 -26.72 35.59 17.84
C GLN A 114 -26.56 34.23 17.15
N GLU A 115 -27.61 33.41 17.10
CA GLU A 115 -27.58 32.13 16.38
C GLU A 115 -27.26 32.31 14.89
N LEU A 116 -27.79 33.36 14.25
CA LEU A 116 -27.48 33.68 12.85
C LEU A 116 -26.00 34.07 12.65
N GLN A 117 -25.41 34.81 13.59
CA GLN A 117 -23.99 35.14 13.57
C GLN A 117 -23.11 33.89 13.68
N ASP A 118 -23.46 32.98 14.60
CA ASP A 118 -22.77 31.70 14.76
C ASP A 118 -22.89 30.82 13.51
N LEU A 119 -24.09 30.74 12.93
CA LEU A 119 -24.33 30.01 11.68
C LEU A 119 -23.57 30.62 10.50
N SER A 120 -23.44 31.95 10.44
CA SER A 120 -22.65 32.62 9.40
C SER A 120 -21.18 32.24 9.46
N THR A 121 -20.63 32.15 10.68
CA THR A 121 -19.24 31.70 10.88
C THR A 121 -19.07 30.26 10.43
N GLN A 122 -19.96 29.36 10.84
CA GLN A 122 -19.96 27.96 10.40
C GLN A 122 -20.12 27.81 8.89
N TYR A 123 -20.98 28.61 8.27
CA TYR A 123 -21.20 28.61 6.83
C TYR A 123 -19.94 29.03 6.07
N SER A 124 -19.23 30.06 6.53
CA SER A 124 -17.97 30.49 5.89
C SER A 124 -16.90 29.39 5.90
N ALA A 125 -16.79 28.63 7.00
CA ALA A 125 -15.90 27.49 7.10
C ALA A 125 -16.35 26.33 6.19
N ALA A 126 -17.65 26.02 6.19
CA ALA A 126 -18.22 24.99 5.33
C ALA A 126 -18.10 25.33 3.84
N GLU A 127 -18.15 26.62 3.48
CA GLU A 127 -17.94 27.10 2.12
C GLU A 127 -16.52 26.84 1.62
N GLN A 128 -15.51 27.13 2.44
CA GLN A 128 -14.12 26.83 2.11
C GLN A 128 -13.88 25.32 1.99
N ALA A 129 -14.43 24.54 2.92
CA ALA A 129 -14.33 23.08 2.88
C ALA A 129 -15.00 22.48 1.63
N ALA A 130 -16.19 22.98 1.27
CA ALA A 130 -16.89 22.56 0.06
C ALA A 130 -16.09 22.92 -1.21
N ALA A 131 -15.50 24.11 -1.29
CA ALA A 131 -14.68 24.52 -2.43
C ALA A 131 -13.44 23.61 -2.60
N GLN A 132 -12.78 23.27 -1.49
CA GLN A 132 -11.65 22.32 -1.50
C GLN A 132 -12.09 20.92 -1.93
N ALA A 133 -13.23 20.43 -1.42
CA ALA A 133 -13.77 19.13 -1.77
C ALA A 133 -14.15 19.05 -3.26
N GLU A 134 -14.77 20.10 -3.81
CA GLU A 134 -15.05 20.20 -5.26
C GLU A 134 -13.77 20.19 -6.09
N GLN A 135 -12.73 20.90 -5.64
CA GLN A 135 -11.44 20.89 -6.34
C GLN A 135 -10.80 19.50 -6.32
N GLN A 136 -10.85 18.80 -5.18
CA GLN A 136 -10.33 17.43 -5.06
C GLN A 136 -11.11 16.44 -5.92
N GLN A 137 -12.44 16.56 -5.98
CA GLN A 137 -13.28 15.75 -6.85
C GLN A 137 -12.89 15.96 -8.33
N LYS A 138 -12.73 17.21 -8.78
CA LYS A 138 -12.29 17.51 -10.16
C LYS A 138 -10.91 16.96 -10.48
N GLN A 139 -9.97 17.07 -9.54
CA GLN A 139 -8.63 16.50 -9.71
C GLN A 139 -8.68 14.97 -9.76
N SER A 140 -9.51 14.34 -8.92
CA SER A 140 -9.71 12.90 -8.93
C SER A 140 -10.32 12.42 -10.25
N GLU A 141 -11.29 13.15 -10.78
CA GLU A 141 -11.90 12.86 -12.09
C GLU A 141 -10.87 12.93 -13.22
N ALA A 142 -10.04 13.97 -13.24
CA ALA A 142 -8.95 14.09 -14.22
C ALA A 142 -7.96 12.92 -14.13
N ARG A 143 -7.51 12.58 -12.92
CA ARG A 143 -6.61 11.44 -12.69
C ARG A 143 -7.25 10.12 -13.09
N LEU A 144 -8.52 9.91 -12.78
CA LEU A 144 -9.27 8.71 -13.18
C LEU A 144 -9.29 8.58 -14.71
N GLN A 145 -9.56 9.68 -15.42
CA GLN A 145 -9.57 9.69 -16.87
C GLN A 145 -8.20 9.35 -17.47
N GLU A 146 -7.12 9.93 -16.92
CA GLU A 146 -5.74 9.60 -17.32
C GLU A 146 -5.43 8.11 -17.11
N GLN A 147 -5.73 7.59 -15.93
CA GLN A 147 -5.53 6.18 -15.59
C GLN A 147 -6.35 5.25 -16.50
N MET A 148 -7.59 5.62 -16.84
CA MET A 148 -8.41 4.83 -17.76
C MET A 148 -7.85 4.81 -19.19
N ASN A 149 -7.27 5.91 -19.64
CA ASN A 149 -6.59 5.96 -20.94
C ASN A 149 -5.35 5.04 -20.94
N GLU A 150 -4.58 5.04 -19.85
CA GLU A 150 -3.43 4.15 -19.70
C GLU A 150 -3.84 2.67 -19.62
N VAL A 151 -4.87 2.34 -18.83
CA VAL A 151 -5.50 1.02 -18.75
C VAL A 151 -5.88 0.50 -20.14
N ASN A 152 -6.52 1.33 -20.97
CA ASN A 152 -6.91 0.94 -22.33
C ASN A 152 -5.69 0.69 -23.22
N ARG A 153 -4.65 1.53 -23.10
CA ARG A 153 -3.39 1.37 -23.83
C ARG A 153 -2.67 0.08 -23.41
N LEU A 154 -2.60 -0.23 -22.12
CA LEU A 154 -1.98 -1.46 -21.61
C LEU A 154 -2.76 -2.70 -22.04
N ARG A 155 -4.09 -2.66 -21.99
CA ARG A 155 -4.95 -3.75 -22.50
C ARG A 155 -4.65 -4.07 -23.96
N SER A 156 -4.60 -3.05 -24.82
CA SER A 156 -4.29 -3.23 -26.24
C SER A 156 -2.89 -3.83 -26.46
N GLN A 157 -1.89 -3.46 -25.65
CA GLN A 157 -0.54 -4.04 -25.74
C GLN A 157 -0.54 -5.51 -25.32
N VAL A 158 -1.23 -5.85 -24.23
CA VAL A 158 -1.38 -7.23 -23.78
C VAL A 158 -2.11 -8.08 -24.83
N ASP A 159 -3.14 -7.55 -25.48
CA ASP A 159 -3.84 -8.23 -26.58
C ASP A 159 -2.92 -8.49 -27.78
N GLN A 160 -2.10 -7.51 -28.15
CA GLN A 160 -1.14 -7.64 -29.24
C GLN A 160 -0.06 -8.68 -28.91
N ALA A 161 0.50 -8.65 -27.69
CA ALA A 161 1.50 -9.61 -27.23
C ALA A 161 0.94 -11.04 -27.22
N LYS A 162 -0.28 -11.23 -26.69
CA LYS A 162 -0.96 -12.54 -26.69
C LYS A 162 -1.23 -13.08 -28.08
N MET A 163 -1.57 -12.22 -29.05
CA MET A 163 -1.73 -12.65 -30.45
C MET A 163 -0.40 -13.16 -31.03
N GLN A 164 0.71 -12.48 -30.72
CA GLN A 164 2.05 -12.91 -31.14
C GLN A 164 2.46 -14.22 -30.48
N GLU A 165 2.23 -14.36 -29.16
CA GLU A 165 2.45 -15.61 -28.42
C GLU A 165 1.63 -16.76 -29.00
N HIS A 166 0.34 -16.56 -29.25
CA HIS A 166 -0.53 -17.57 -29.86
C HIS A 166 -0.06 -17.96 -31.27
N THR A 167 0.39 -16.99 -32.07
CA THR A 167 0.94 -17.25 -33.42
C THR A 167 2.24 -18.06 -33.34
N ALA A 168 3.16 -17.69 -32.45
CA ALA A 168 4.41 -18.40 -32.23
C ALA A 168 4.17 -19.82 -31.70
N GLN A 169 3.27 -19.99 -30.72
CA GLN A 169 2.87 -21.29 -30.21
C GLN A 169 2.24 -22.18 -31.29
N THR A 170 1.43 -21.60 -32.18
CA THR A 170 0.86 -22.34 -33.31
C THR A 170 1.95 -22.78 -34.28
N MET A 171 2.95 -21.94 -34.57
CA MET A 171 4.07 -22.31 -35.44
C MET A 171 5.02 -23.32 -34.79
N ASP A 172 5.26 -23.22 -33.49
CA ASP A 172 6.03 -24.22 -32.72
C ASP A 172 5.34 -25.58 -32.73
N THR A 173 4.02 -25.60 -32.55
CA THR A 173 3.21 -26.83 -32.66
C THR A 173 3.32 -27.42 -34.07
N ILE A 174 3.27 -26.61 -35.13
CA ILE A 174 3.47 -27.07 -36.52
C ILE A 174 4.92 -27.54 -36.76
N GLY A 175 5.91 -26.90 -36.14
CA GLY A 175 7.32 -27.29 -36.19
C GLY A 175 7.56 -28.67 -35.57
N GLN A 176 6.97 -28.94 -34.41
CA GLN A 176 6.99 -30.26 -33.76
C GLN A 176 6.34 -31.36 -34.63
N PHE A 177 5.34 -31.03 -35.45
CA PHE A 177 4.79 -31.99 -36.43
C PHE A 177 5.70 -32.23 -37.64
N ARG A 178 6.66 -31.34 -37.94
CA ARG A 178 7.65 -31.52 -39.03
C ARG A 178 8.92 -32.24 -38.56
N GLU A 179 9.19 -32.22 -37.26
CA GLU A 179 10.32 -32.89 -36.58
C GLU A 179 9.89 -34.17 -35.83
N ASP A 180 8.73 -34.75 -36.16
CA ASP A 180 8.39 -36.10 -35.71
C ASP A 180 9.24 -37.13 -36.48
N ASP A 181 10.48 -37.30 -36.01
CA ASP A 181 11.46 -38.34 -36.40
C ASP A 181 11.00 -39.76 -35.98
N SER A 182 9.73 -39.93 -35.59
CA SER A 182 9.10 -41.22 -35.28
C SER A 182 8.74 -42.05 -36.51
N VAL A 183 9.32 -41.74 -37.68
CA VAL A 183 9.40 -42.68 -38.80
C VAL A 183 10.79 -43.31 -38.74
N PRO A 184 10.93 -44.60 -38.37
CA PRO A 184 12.24 -45.24 -38.28
C PRO A 184 12.99 -45.09 -39.61
N THR A 185 14.09 -44.33 -39.60
CA THR A 185 14.98 -44.26 -40.75
C THR A 185 15.65 -45.64 -40.92
N LEU A 186 15.93 -46.03 -42.17
CA LEU A 186 16.55 -47.33 -42.44
C LEU A 186 17.91 -47.47 -41.74
N ASP A 187 18.61 -46.36 -41.52
CA ASP A 187 19.87 -46.33 -40.77
C ASP A 187 19.66 -46.56 -39.27
N GLY A 188 18.63 -45.98 -38.64
CA GLY A 188 18.30 -46.27 -37.24
C GLY A 188 17.90 -47.73 -36.98
N VAL A 189 17.31 -48.39 -37.99
CA VAL A 189 17.04 -49.84 -37.93
C VAL A 189 18.33 -50.66 -38.09
N ARG A 190 19.23 -50.25 -39.00
CA ARG A 190 20.55 -50.87 -39.17
C ARG A 190 21.36 -50.83 -37.88
N ASP A 191 21.46 -49.68 -37.22
CA ASP A 191 22.19 -49.52 -35.95
C ASP A 191 21.64 -50.43 -34.83
N LYS A 192 20.30 -50.61 -34.78
CA LYS A 192 19.67 -51.48 -33.79
C LYS A 192 19.94 -52.96 -34.07
N ILE A 193 20.01 -53.36 -35.34
CA ILE A 193 20.40 -54.72 -35.76
C ILE A 193 21.86 -54.97 -35.40
N GLU A 194 22.76 -54.05 -35.73
CA GLU A 194 24.19 -54.15 -35.43
C GLU A 194 24.43 -54.23 -33.91
N ARG A 195 23.74 -53.41 -33.12
CA ARG A 195 23.84 -53.44 -31.66
C ARG A 195 23.35 -54.77 -31.08
N ARG A 196 22.26 -55.34 -31.61
CA ARG A 196 21.80 -56.67 -31.21
C ARG A 196 22.78 -57.78 -31.60
N TYR A 197 23.37 -57.68 -32.79
CA TYR A 197 24.38 -58.63 -33.26
C TYR A 197 25.64 -58.59 -32.39
N ALA A 198 26.16 -57.39 -32.10
CA ALA A 198 27.30 -57.21 -31.20
C ALA A 198 27.01 -57.69 -29.77
N THR A 199 25.79 -57.47 -29.26
CA THR A 199 25.38 -57.98 -27.94
C THR A 199 25.34 -59.51 -27.91
N ALA A 200 24.83 -60.15 -28.97
CA ALA A 200 24.81 -61.61 -29.07
C ALA A 200 26.22 -62.20 -29.17
N LEU A 201 27.10 -61.56 -29.95
CA LEU A 201 28.50 -61.97 -30.08
C LEU A 201 29.27 -61.83 -28.76
N GLY A 202 29.08 -60.71 -28.04
CA GLY A 202 29.67 -60.51 -26.73
C GLY A 202 29.14 -61.49 -25.67
N GLN A 203 27.87 -61.89 -25.75
CA GLN A 203 27.34 -62.95 -24.88
C GLN A 203 27.94 -64.33 -25.18
N GLN A 204 28.35 -64.59 -26.43
CA GLN A 204 29.02 -65.82 -26.84
C GLN A 204 30.48 -65.85 -26.37
N GLU A 205 31.21 -64.72 -26.46
CA GLU A 205 32.56 -64.57 -25.89
C GLU A 205 32.56 -64.66 -24.35
N LEU A 206 31.53 -64.13 -23.68
CA LEU A 206 31.35 -64.28 -22.23
C LEU A 206 31.07 -65.73 -21.81
N ALA A 207 30.38 -66.51 -22.64
CA ALA A 207 30.16 -67.94 -22.39
C ALA A 207 31.43 -68.77 -22.59
N GLU A 208 32.32 -68.36 -23.51
CA GLU A 208 33.63 -69.01 -23.72
C GLU A 208 34.68 -68.60 -22.67
N SER A 209 34.62 -67.38 -22.12
CA SER A 209 35.58 -66.87 -21.12
C SER A 209 35.13 -67.03 -19.65
N GLY A 210 33.83 -67.20 -19.38
CA GLY A 210 33.26 -67.24 -18.04
C GLY A 210 33.49 -68.51 -17.22
N VAL A 211 34.00 -69.59 -17.82
CA VAL A 211 34.23 -70.86 -17.12
C VAL A 211 35.64 -70.95 -16.51
N ASP A 212 36.64 -70.28 -17.09
CA ASP A 212 38.04 -70.37 -16.65
C ASP A 212 38.46 -69.25 -15.68
N GLY A 213 37.76 -68.11 -15.63
CA GLY A 213 38.13 -66.95 -14.80
C GLY A 213 37.56 -66.93 -13.37
N VAL A 214 36.40 -67.55 -13.13
CA VAL A 214 35.66 -67.41 -11.85
C VAL A 214 36.28 -68.23 -10.71
N MET A 215 37.05 -69.28 -11.00
CA MET A 215 37.72 -70.05 -9.94
C MET A 215 39.03 -69.41 -9.43
N ALA A 216 39.66 -68.52 -10.21
CA ALA A 216 40.90 -67.86 -9.81
C ALA A 216 40.67 -66.62 -8.90
N GLU A 217 39.48 -66.01 -8.96
CA GLU A 217 39.18 -64.77 -8.23
C GLU A 217 38.62 -65.03 -6.81
N ILE A 218 38.01 -66.18 -6.57
CA ILE A 218 37.45 -66.55 -5.26
C ILE A 218 38.55 -66.83 -4.21
N GLU A 219 39.76 -67.24 -4.63
CA GLU A 219 40.85 -67.56 -3.71
C GLU A 219 41.69 -66.33 -3.30
N SER A 220 41.61 -65.21 -4.04
CA SER A 220 42.40 -63.99 -3.74
C SER A 220 41.63 -62.90 -2.97
N GLY A 221 40.30 -62.89 -3.04
CA GLY A 221 39.47 -61.83 -2.42
C GLY A 221 39.19 -61.96 -0.91
N GLN A 222 39.47 -63.12 -0.29
CA GLN A 222 39.12 -63.34 1.12
C GLN A 222 40.20 -62.91 2.14
N THR A 223 41.43 -62.61 1.69
CA THR A 223 42.56 -62.34 2.59
C THR A 223 42.77 -60.84 2.89
N ASP A 224 42.34 -59.94 2.00
CA ASP A 224 42.62 -58.50 2.11
C ASP A 224 41.56 -57.70 2.90
N VAL A 225 40.30 -58.18 2.96
CA VAL A 225 39.22 -57.49 3.68
C VAL A 225 39.31 -57.70 5.21
N ALA A 226 39.80 -58.86 5.65
CA ALA A 226 39.93 -59.17 7.09
C ALA A 226 41.09 -58.42 7.76
N THR A 227 42.16 -58.11 7.01
CA THR A 227 43.38 -57.46 7.54
C THR A 227 43.19 -55.95 7.75
N ASN A 228 42.50 -55.27 6.83
CA ASN A 228 42.25 -53.82 6.95
C ASN A 228 41.24 -53.47 8.06
N SER A 229 40.23 -54.31 8.29
CA SER A 229 39.28 -54.12 9.40
C SER A 229 39.95 -54.23 10.77
N LYS A 230 40.82 -55.24 10.96
CA LYS A 230 41.57 -55.46 12.21
C LYS A 230 42.56 -54.32 12.53
N LEU A 231 43.22 -53.78 11.50
CA LEU A 231 44.16 -52.64 11.64
C LEU A 231 43.46 -51.32 11.99
N ALA A 232 42.24 -51.11 11.52
CA ALA A 232 41.43 -49.94 11.88
C ALA A 232 40.95 -50.00 13.35
N GLU A 233 40.56 -51.18 13.82
CA GLU A 233 40.11 -51.40 15.20
C GLU A 233 41.25 -51.16 16.22
N ILE A 234 42.47 -51.65 15.92
CA ILE A 234 43.65 -51.44 16.79
C ILE A 234 44.06 -49.96 16.87
N ARG A 235 43.90 -49.19 15.78
CA ARG A 235 44.17 -47.74 15.82
C ARG A 235 43.13 -46.99 16.64
N ALA A 236 41.85 -47.32 16.48
CA ALA A 236 40.78 -46.71 17.26
C ALA A 236 40.91 -47.01 18.77
N SER A 237 41.37 -48.20 19.15
CA SER A 237 41.59 -48.54 20.57
C SER A 237 42.78 -47.80 21.19
N MET A 238 43.84 -47.52 20.41
CA MET A 238 45.00 -46.76 20.90
C MET A 238 44.73 -45.26 21.06
N ASP A 239 43.87 -44.67 20.22
CA ASP A 239 43.51 -43.26 20.32
C ASP A 239 42.51 -43.00 21.46
N ALA A 240 41.66 -43.97 21.79
CA ALA A 240 40.71 -43.88 22.92
C ALA A 240 41.40 -44.00 24.29
N GLU A 241 42.50 -44.74 24.39
CA GLU A 241 43.28 -44.92 25.64
C GLU A 241 44.16 -43.70 25.97
N LYS A 242 44.54 -42.89 24.96
CA LYS A 242 45.32 -41.65 25.14
C LYS A 242 44.50 -40.40 25.51
N ALA A 243 43.18 -40.43 25.37
CA ALA A 243 42.30 -39.29 25.62
C ALA A 243 41.54 -39.36 26.97
N GLY A 244 41.72 -40.44 27.75
CA GLY A 244 40.93 -40.75 28.95
C GLY A 244 41.62 -40.57 30.31
N GLU A 245 42.90 -40.16 30.36
CA GLU A 245 43.65 -39.97 31.61
C GLU A 245 44.18 -38.53 31.73
N LEU A 246 43.96 -37.90 32.89
CA LEU A 246 44.21 -36.50 33.30
C LEU A 246 43.03 -35.52 33.00
N THR A 247 41.88 -35.56 33.70
CA THR A 247 41.63 -35.04 35.07
C THR A 247 42.26 -33.66 35.32
N ALA A 248 41.45 -32.59 35.40
CA ALA A 248 40.82 -32.06 36.62
C ALA A 248 41.75 -31.11 37.44
N GLY A 249 41.27 -29.88 37.71
CA GLY A 249 41.74 -29.08 38.84
C GLY A 249 41.94 -27.56 38.60
N THR A 250 40.88 -26.79 38.84
CA THR A 250 40.78 -25.63 39.77
C THR A 250 41.95 -24.68 40.01
N GLY A 251 41.69 -23.36 40.00
CA GLY A 251 42.42 -22.38 40.83
C GLY A 251 42.38 -20.92 40.38
N GLU A 252 41.68 -20.08 41.15
CA GLU A 252 41.64 -18.61 41.09
C GLU A 252 42.92 -17.91 41.61
N ASN A 253 43.03 -16.62 41.26
CA ASN A 253 43.61 -15.46 42.00
C ASN A 253 44.98 -14.83 41.62
N GLU A 254 44.91 -13.49 41.66
CA GLU A 254 45.91 -12.46 42.02
C GLU A 254 46.87 -11.84 40.97
N ASP A 255 46.47 -10.66 40.48
CA ASP A 255 47.02 -9.31 40.73
C ASP A 255 48.52 -8.94 40.59
N VAL A 256 48.69 -7.66 40.20
CA VAL A 256 49.79 -6.68 40.40
C VAL A 256 50.75 -6.39 39.22
N ASP A 257 50.39 -5.32 38.49
CA ASP A 257 51.11 -4.04 38.30
C ASP A 257 52.56 -4.02 37.80
N THR A 258 52.81 -3.30 36.69
CA THR A 258 53.60 -2.04 36.68
C THR A 258 53.75 -1.47 35.26
N ASP A 259 53.39 -0.17 35.16
CA ASP A 259 54.19 0.92 34.58
C ASP A 259 54.58 0.82 33.08
N ALA A 260 54.35 1.79 32.19
CA ALA A 260 54.25 3.23 32.39
C ALA A 260 53.70 3.89 31.10
N THR A 261 52.85 4.92 31.30
CA THR A 261 52.90 6.25 30.64
C THR A 261 52.83 6.37 29.11
N LEU A 262 52.05 7.25 28.49
CA LEU A 262 51.23 8.42 28.84
C LEU A 262 50.21 8.53 27.70
N GLY A 263 48.94 8.84 27.93
CA GLY A 263 48.47 10.13 28.40
C GLY A 263 47.77 10.81 27.21
N ASN A 264 46.44 10.71 27.11
CA ASN A 264 45.47 11.62 27.75
C ASN A 264 45.44 12.96 27.03
N ALA A 265 44.32 13.60 26.75
CA ALA A 265 42.89 13.30 26.66
C ALA A 265 42.26 14.65 26.32
N ALA A 266 40.94 14.59 26.05
CA ALA A 266 39.98 15.63 26.37
C ALA A 266 40.16 16.98 25.63
N GLY A 267 39.11 17.55 25.08
CA GLY A 267 37.74 17.48 25.54
C GLY A 267 37.23 18.91 25.52
N ALA A 268 36.08 19.06 24.87
CA ALA A 268 35.00 19.97 25.24
C ALA A 268 35.34 21.44 25.48
N GLU A 269 34.70 22.32 24.72
CA GLU A 269 34.03 23.46 25.33
C GLU A 269 32.89 23.96 24.45
N ALA A 270 31.72 24.04 25.07
CA ALA A 270 30.59 24.82 24.62
C ALA A 270 30.87 26.31 24.85
N ASN A 271 30.30 27.18 24.02
CA ASN A 271 29.92 28.50 24.51
C ASN A 271 28.60 28.94 23.90
N ALA A 272 27.77 29.53 24.75
CA ALA A 272 26.46 30.06 24.48
C ALA A 272 26.49 31.61 24.56
N ALA A 273 25.55 32.22 23.84
CA ALA A 273 24.99 33.56 24.02
C ALA A 273 25.88 34.80 23.75
N ASP A 274 25.45 35.68 22.83
CA ASP A 274 24.85 36.98 23.20
C ASP A 274 24.09 37.62 22.01
N GLN A 275 23.22 38.56 22.36
CA GLN A 275 22.01 39.09 21.74
C GLN A 275 22.26 40.25 20.75
N SER A 276 21.25 40.54 19.89
CA SER A 276 20.44 41.78 19.92
C SER A 276 19.96 42.32 18.55
N ALA A 277 18.67 42.72 18.54
CA ALA A 277 18.03 43.83 17.80
C ALA A 277 17.78 43.81 16.26
N GLN A 278 16.47 43.75 15.94
CA GLN A 278 15.67 44.36 14.83
C GLN A 278 16.07 45.81 14.40
N PRO A 279 15.34 46.48 13.45
CA PRO A 279 15.11 46.25 12.01
C PRO A 279 15.43 47.58 11.23
N GLU A 280 14.68 47.91 10.16
CA GLU A 280 14.70 49.17 9.34
C GLU A 280 15.74 49.24 8.22
N ASP A 281 15.50 49.84 7.06
CA ASP A 281 14.33 50.32 6.30
C ASP A 281 14.92 50.78 4.96
N GLY A 282 14.05 50.98 3.95
CA GLY A 282 14.30 52.07 2.99
C GLY A 282 14.68 51.68 1.57
N GLU A 283 13.64 51.39 0.78
CA GLU A 283 13.33 52.11 -0.46
C GLU A 283 13.80 53.60 -0.45
N PRO A 284 14.02 54.29 -1.60
CA PRO A 284 12.92 54.52 -2.53
C PRO A 284 13.22 54.83 -4.03
N SER A 285 12.11 54.88 -4.78
CA SER A 285 11.79 55.75 -5.93
C SER A 285 12.46 55.39 -7.27
N GLU A 286 11.82 55.41 -8.44
CA GLU A 286 10.64 56.11 -8.97
C GLU A 286 10.05 55.28 -10.13
N GLU A 287 8.72 55.17 -10.27
CA GLU A 287 8.09 55.43 -11.59
C GLU A 287 6.62 55.82 -11.39
N SER A 288 6.40 57.11 -11.48
CA SER A 288 5.13 57.81 -11.60
C SER A 288 4.51 57.60 -12.98
N LEU A 289 3.19 57.85 -13.07
CA LEU A 289 2.30 57.99 -14.25
C LEU A 289 1.34 56.80 -14.35
N ASP A 290 0.01 56.94 -14.29
CA ASP A 290 -0.80 58.10 -14.63
C ASP A 290 -2.19 57.95 -13.96
N ARG A 291 -2.67 59.03 -13.34
CA ARG A 291 -4.06 59.19 -12.90
C ARG A 291 -4.79 59.89 -14.03
N PHE A 292 -5.76 59.23 -14.63
CA PHE A 292 -6.82 59.91 -15.36
C PHE A 292 -8.10 59.85 -14.54
N ASP A 293 -8.40 60.98 -13.90
CA ASP A 293 -9.67 61.29 -13.26
C ASP A 293 -10.73 61.60 -14.33
N GLY A 294 -11.95 61.16 -14.05
CA GLY A 294 -13.18 61.91 -14.36
C GLY A 294 -13.84 61.64 -15.71
N GLU A 295 -14.97 60.93 -15.69
CA GLU A 295 -16.22 61.46 -16.27
C GLU A 295 -17.45 60.56 -15.99
N SER A 296 -18.37 61.09 -15.20
CA SER A 296 -19.83 60.99 -15.32
C SER A 296 -20.37 62.18 -14.50
N PRO A 297 -21.48 62.87 -14.85
CA PRO A 297 -22.62 62.39 -15.65
C PRO A 297 -23.13 63.41 -16.70
N GLN A 298 -24.03 63.00 -17.62
CA GLN A 298 -25.22 63.80 -17.99
C GLN A 298 -26.22 63.07 -18.91
N SER A 299 -27.50 63.30 -18.59
CA SER A 299 -28.76 63.10 -19.33
C SER A 299 -29.42 61.73 -19.31
#